data_AF-A0A072VE37-F1
#
_entry.id   AF-A0A072VE37-F1
#
_cell.length_a   1.000
_cell.length_b   1.000
_cell.length_c   1.000
_cell.angle_alpha   90.00
_cell.angle_beta   90.00
_cell.angle_gamma   90.00
#
_symmetry.space_group_name_H-M   'P 1'
#
loop_
_entity.id
_entity.type
_entity.pdbx_description
1 polymer ?
#
loop_
_entity_poly.entity_id
_entity_poly.type
_entity_poly.pdbx_seq_one_letter_code
_entity_poly.pdbx_strand_id
1 'polypeptide(L)'
;MTIHSVVIQKLLSTNAHIGRQVATHHFKDYTYGLRNRMAIIDSDKTLICMRSAINFISSLARHNGRFMFINTNPLFDEIFELMSKKVGCYSPSSNSLWRTGGFLTNSNSPKKFRSRNKKLCFGPTQPPDCIVIVDTESKSSVIDEAFKLHIPIVALVDSAMPLHTFSRIAYPIPVNPSVQFVYLFCNLITKTLLLEKNNNNNNSNIKLLDDDHHLREKQAAKEKSNLAAKLGVTVIPYDAISPLPQDVEQTKNLLDKLVVLKLNHASGTNMGFQNPKSAMDICDGQTFLDLIINQIETLDSKYGSRVPLLIFNKDDTHDSTLKVLEKYSESSIDVRTFKQGKGPELTLSDGHSSKEEVHTFDNGDIFRSLMIGGTLDLLLSQGKEYIFVMKCDNVGTIIDPNILNHLMTNAIDYCMEVTPSHSSNVILTPMNFKLKEIVRNQDKDDKCKLIDTTNMWVSLRTIKRLFDTNRLKLQMPPISKEDDYDQTLLQGTDAGQAVQFFDNVIGVSIPESRFVPLDTTSDLLLLQSDLYTSREGVLARNPARTDALNPVIDLGPEYEKIADFRSRFKSIPSIVGLDSLIVRGDVWFGANITLKGHVTIVAKPGLKLEIPDGVVIENKEINDIADIQE
;
A
#
# COMPACT_ATOMS: atom_id res chain seq x y z
N MET A 1 -2.92 9.11 -3.03
CA MET A 1 -4.07 9.44 -3.91
C MET A 1 -4.53 8.18 -4.62
N THR A 2 -5.80 7.79 -4.53
CA THR A 2 -6.33 6.59 -5.20
C THR A 2 -6.38 6.77 -6.73
N ILE A 3 -6.36 5.69 -7.53
CA ILE A 3 -6.54 5.78 -9.01
C ILE A 3 -7.85 6.49 -9.37
N HIS A 4 -8.87 6.32 -8.51
CA HIS A 4 -10.12 7.06 -8.52
C HIS A 4 -9.86 8.57 -8.50
N SER A 5 -9.07 9.05 -7.52
CA SER A 5 -8.70 10.46 -7.43
C SER A 5 -7.86 10.94 -8.61
N VAL A 6 -6.97 10.12 -9.19
CA VAL A 6 -6.13 10.53 -10.34
C VAL A 6 -6.96 10.68 -11.62
N VAL A 7 -7.83 9.73 -11.94
CA VAL A 7 -8.69 9.81 -13.14
C VAL A 7 -9.69 10.96 -13.01
N ILE A 8 -10.31 11.13 -11.84
CA ILE A 8 -11.21 12.24 -11.57
C ILE A 8 -10.45 13.58 -11.61
N GLN A 9 -9.27 13.66 -11.01
CA GLN A 9 -8.42 14.85 -11.08
C GLN A 9 -8.09 15.18 -12.53
N LYS A 10 -7.81 14.18 -13.38
CA LYS A 10 -7.54 14.41 -14.81
C LYS A 10 -8.80 14.82 -15.58
N LEU A 11 -9.97 14.26 -15.27
CA LEU A 11 -11.26 14.69 -15.83
C LEU A 11 -11.58 16.15 -15.47
N LEU A 12 -11.28 16.55 -14.23
CA LEU A 12 -11.44 17.91 -13.72
C LEU A 12 -10.42 18.87 -14.35
N SER A 13 -9.13 18.54 -14.31
CA SER A 13 -8.05 19.40 -14.81
C SER A 13 -8.07 19.60 -16.32
N THR A 14 -8.70 18.68 -17.07
CA THR A 14 -8.80 18.75 -18.54
C THR A 14 -10.13 19.30 -19.04
N ASN A 15 -11.02 19.71 -18.13
CA ASN A 15 -12.38 20.13 -18.45
C ASN A 15 -13.21 19.09 -19.24
N ALA A 16 -12.80 17.81 -19.21
CA ALA A 16 -13.48 16.73 -19.91
C ALA A 16 -14.85 16.39 -19.28
N HIS A 17 -15.08 16.80 -18.04
CA HIS A 17 -16.38 16.74 -17.36
C HIS A 17 -17.38 17.82 -17.84
N ILE A 18 -16.95 18.81 -18.63
CA ILE A 18 -17.82 19.88 -19.13
C ILE A 18 -18.41 19.45 -20.48
N GLY A 19 -19.67 19.05 -20.48
CA GLY A 19 -20.47 18.70 -21.66
C GLY A 19 -21.03 19.91 -22.41
N ARG A 20 -21.83 19.68 -23.46
CA ARG A 20 -22.43 20.74 -24.31
C ARG A 20 -23.67 21.39 -23.66
N GLN A 21 -24.15 22.49 -24.25
CA GLN A 21 -25.20 23.34 -23.68
C GLN A 21 -26.58 22.65 -23.52
N VAL A 22 -26.85 21.61 -24.30
CA VAL A 22 -28.13 20.90 -24.28
C VAL A 22 -27.82 19.42 -24.05
N ALA A 23 -28.01 18.94 -22.82
CA ALA A 23 -28.01 17.51 -22.56
C ALA A 23 -29.29 16.90 -23.12
N THR A 24 -29.16 15.89 -23.97
CA THR A 24 -30.31 15.10 -24.44
C THR A 24 -30.95 14.35 -23.27
N HIS A 25 -32.25 14.03 -23.35
CA HIS A 25 -32.99 13.42 -22.23
C HIS A 25 -32.33 12.14 -21.69
N HIS A 26 -31.80 11.30 -22.57
CA HIS A 26 -31.17 10.03 -22.22
C HIS A 26 -29.76 10.19 -21.62
N PHE A 27 -29.16 11.38 -21.71
CA PHE A 27 -27.86 11.66 -21.12
C PHE A 27 -27.97 12.15 -19.67
N LYS A 28 -29.19 12.40 -19.17
CA LYS A 28 -29.43 12.86 -17.79
C LYS A 28 -28.84 11.91 -16.74
N ASP A 29 -28.87 10.60 -17.00
CA ASP A 29 -28.35 9.58 -16.07
C ASP A 29 -26.82 9.64 -15.88
N TYR A 30 -26.12 10.35 -16.78
CA TYR A 30 -24.67 10.59 -16.75
C TYR A 30 -24.33 12.05 -16.42
N THR A 31 -25.33 12.86 -16.08
CA THR A 31 -25.17 14.30 -15.83
C THR A 31 -25.42 14.60 -14.37
N TYR A 32 -24.45 15.22 -13.69
CA TYR A 32 -24.57 15.68 -12.31
C TYR A 32 -25.49 16.91 -12.21
N GLY A 33 -25.46 17.80 -13.20
CA GLY A 33 -26.30 18.99 -13.24
C GLY A 33 -25.93 19.95 -14.38
N LEU A 34 -26.43 21.19 -14.30
CA LEU A 34 -26.11 22.26 -15.25
C LEU A 34 -25.33 23.38 -14.56
N ARG A 35 -24.23 23.85 -15.17
CA ARG A 35 -23.47 25.03 -14.72
C ARG A 35 -23.24 25.95 -15.91
N ASN A 36 -23.63 27.23 -15.80
CA ASN A 36 -23.52 28.20 -16.91
C ASN A 36 -24.12 27.70 -18.24
N ARG A 37 -25.27 27.01 -18.16
CA ARG A 37 -25.95 26.34 -19.29
C ARG A 37 -25.19 25.18 -19.91
N MET A 38 -24.04 24.77 -19.38
CA MET A 38 -23.30 23.58 -19.82
C MET A 38 -23.67 22.38 -18.94
N ALA A 39 -23.82 21.20 -19.55
CA ALA A 39 -23.99 19.95 -18.80
C ALA A 39 -22.71 19.59 -18.05
N ILE A 40 -22.81 19.29 -16.76
CA ILE A 40 -21.71 18.75 -15.96
C ILE A 40 -21.85 17.24 -15.93
N ILE A 41 -20.94 16.56 -16.61
CA ILE A 41 -20.89 15.09 -16.69
C ILE A 41 -20.39 14.56 -15.35
N ASP A 42 -21.08 13.55 -14.83
CA ASP A 42 -20.72 12.89 -13.59
C ASP A 42 -19.44 12.06 -13.80
N SER A 43 -18.35 12.50 -13.16
CA SER A 43 -17.02 11.89 -13.31
C SER A 43 -16.95 10.47 -12.72
N ASP A 44 -17.77 10.15 -11.73
CA ASP A 44 -17.84 8.80 -11.15
C ASP A 44 -18.50 7.85 -12.15
N LYS A 45 -19.57 8.31 -12.83
CA LYS A 45 -20.21 7.56 -13.93
C LYS A 45 -19.26 7.37 -15.10
N THR A 46 -18.49 8.39 -15.48
CA THR A 46 -17.43 8.27 -16.50
C THR A 46 -16.43 7.18 -16.13
N LEU A 47 -15.96 7.16 -14.89
CA LEU A 47 -14.98 6.18 -14.41
C LEU A 47 -15.55 4.75 -14.42
N ILE A 48 -16.79 4.55 -13.97
CA ILE A 48 -17.47 3.25 -14.00
C ILE A 48 -17.58 2.72 -15.43
N CYS A 49 -18.04 3.57 -16.36
CA CYS A 49 -18.18 3.20 -17.77
C CYS A 49 -16.83 2.90 -18.42
N MET A 50 -15.81 3.71 -18.12
CA MET A 50 -14.45 3.51 -18.63
C MET A 50 -13.84 2.19 -18.14
N ARG A 51 -14.01 1.83 -16.87
CA ARG A 51 -13.57 0.53 -16.32
C ARG A 51 -14.26 -0.64 -17.01
N SER A 52 -15.57 -0.56 -17.21
CA SER A 52 -16.34 -1.59 -17.93
C SER A 52 -15.82 -1.79 -19.35
N ALA A 53 -15.56 -0.69 -20.08
CA ALA A 53 -15.00 -0.72 -21.43
C ALA A 53 -13.58 -1.32 -21.48
N ILE A 54 -12.68 -0.94 -20.57
CA ILE A 54 -11.31 -1.48 -20.52
C ILE A 54 -11.32 -2.97 -20.19
N ASN A 55 -12.16 -3.41 -19.24
CA ASN A 55 -12.31 -4.83 -18.90
C ASN A 55 -12.78 -5.65 -20.11
N PHE A 56 -13.74 -5.12 -20.87
CA PHE A 56 -14.22 -5.75 -22.10
C PHE A 56 -13.11 -5.87 -23.16
N ILE A 57 -12.36 -4.78 -23.39
CA ILE A 57 -11.21 -4.77 -24.33
C ILE A 57 -10.14 -5.78 -23.89
N SER A 58 -9.80 -5.83 -22.60
CA SER A 58 -8.85 -6.78 -22.03
C SER A 58 -9.30 -8.24 -22.26
N SER A 59 -10.58 -8.54 -22.01
CA SER A 59 -11.14 -9.87 -22.24
C SER A 59 -11.05 -10.29 -23.70
N LEU A 60 -11.36 -9.40 -24.64
CA LEU A 60 -11.22 -9.69 -26.07
C LEU A 60 -9.76 -9.88 -26.47
N ALA A 61 -8.84 -9.10 -25.91
CA ALA A 61 -7.42 -9.17 -26.23
C ALA A 61 -6.81 -10.53 -25.83
N ARG A 62 -7.22 -11.07 -24.67
CA ARG A 62 -6.83 -12.44 -24.25
C ARG A 62 -7.19 -13.50 -25.27
N HIS A 63 -8.34 -13.36 -25.91
CA HIS A 63 -8.82 -14.26 -26.94
C HIS A 63 -8.33 -13.91 -28.35
N ASN A 64 -7.25 -13.12 -28.47
CA ASN A 64 -6.71 -12.63 -29.75
C ASN A 64 -7.76 -11.88 -30.59
N GLY A 65 -8.68 -11.17 -29.93
CA GLY A 65 -9.67 -10.32 -30.58
C GLY A 65 -9.02 -9.22 -31.40
N ARG A 66 -9.64 -8.89 -32.53
CA ARG A 66 -9.21 -7.84 -33.45
C ARG A 66 -9.91 -6.55 -33.13
N PHE A 67 -9.13 -5.52 -32.85
CA PHE A 67 -9.63 -4.18 -32.55
C PHE A 67 -9.49 -3.28 -33.77
N MET A 68 -10.52 -2.47 -34.01
CA MET A 68 -10.46 -1.37 -34.97
C MET A 68 -10.65 -0.04 -34.24
N PHE A 69 -9.69 0.84 -34.41
CA PHE A 69 -9.68 2.17 -33.82
C PHE A 69 -10.13 3.21 -34.84
N ILE A 70 -11.11 4.03 -34.48
CA ILE A 70 -11.69 5.05 -35.36
C ILE A 70 -11.60 6.40 -34.68
N ASN A 71 -10.96 7.33 -35.39
CA ASN A 71 -10.87 8.72 -35.02
C ASN A 71 -11.55 9.57 -36.08
N THR A 72 -12.55 10.37 -35.69
CA THR A 72 -13.19 11.33 -36.60
C THR A 72 -12.60 12.73 -36.52
N ASN A 73 -11.91 13.06 -35.43
CA ASN A 73 -11.34 14.37 -35.18
C ASN A 73 -9.84 14.43 -35.54
N PRO A 74 -9.42 15.21 -36.55
CA PRO A 74 -8.01 15.31 -36.92
C PRO A 74 -7.06 15.71 -35.77
N LEU A 75 -7.57 16.38 -34.72
CA LEU A 75 -6.78 16.74 -33.54
C LEU A 75 -6.18 15.54 -32.79
N PHE A 76 -6.73 14.33 -32.98
CA PHE A 76 -6.25 13.12 -32.30
C PHE A 76 -5.43 12.20 -33.21
N ASP A 77 -5.18 12.58 -34.48
CA ASP A 77 -4.53 11.69 -35.44
C ASP A 77 -3.13 11.25 -34.98
N GLU A 78 -2.33 12.16 -34.42
CA GLU A 78 -0.99 11.85 -33.89
C GLU A 78 -1.04 10.84 -32.73
N ILE A 79 -2.03 10.97 -31.83
CA ILE A 79 -2.23 10.05 -30.71
C ILE A 79 -2.53 8.64 -31.23
N PHE A 80 -3.39 8.55 -32.25
CA PHE A 80 -3.75 7.28 -32.87
C PHE A 80 -2.61 6.67 -33.66
N GLU A 81 -1.81 7.46 -34.37
CA GLU A 81 -0.62 6.97 -35.07
C GLU A 81 0.39 6.36 -34.10
N LEU A 82 0.68 7.06 -32.98
CA LEU A 82 1.57 6.56 -31.93
C LEU A 82 1.05 5.27 -31.29
N MET A 83 -0.23 5.23 -30.93
CA MET A 83 -0.89 4.05 -30.37
C MET A 83 -0.81 2.86 -31.34
N SER A 84 -1.15 3.08 -32.60
CA SER A 84 -1.23 2.02 -33.62
C SER A 84 0.14 1.43 -33.92
N LYS A 85 1.17 2.30 -34.03
CA LYS A 85 2.57 1.89 -34.18
C LYS A 85 3.02 1.04 -32.99
N LYS A 86 2.59 1.38 -31.78
CA LYS A 86 3.00 0.70 -30.54
C LYS A 86 2.31 -0.66 -30.36
N VAL A 87 1.01 -0.77 -30.65
CA VAL A 87 0.26 -2.03 -30.48
C VAL A 87 0.45 -2.98 -31.69
N GLY A 88 0.75 -2.44 -32.87
CA GLY A 88 0.79 -3.18 -34.13
C GLY A 88 -0.62 -3.53 -34.65
N CYS A 89 -1.64 -2.78 -34.24
CA CYS A 89 -3.01 -2.91 -34.74
C CYS A 89 -3.20 -2.13 -36.04
N TYR A 90 -4.13 -2.59 -36.87
CA TYR A 90 -4.56 -1.85 -38.06
C TYR A 90 -5.27 -0.56 -37.63
N SER A 91 -4.69 0.60 -37.93
CA SER A 91 -5.38 1.88 -37.86
C SER A 91 -5.66 2.40 -39.26
N PRO A 92 -6.92 2.71 -39.58
CA PRO A 92 -7.30 3.38 -40.81
C PRO A 92 -6.85 4.85 -40.85
N SER A 93 -6.15 5.41 -39.85
CA SER A 93 -5.85 6.85 -39.77
C SER A 93 -5.09 7.38 -41.01
N SER A 94 -4.34 6.53 -41.71
CA SER A 94 -3.68 6.88 -42.99
C SER A 94 -4.55 6.69 -44.24
N ASN A 95 -5.79 6.19 -44.10
CA ASN A 95 -6.78 6.06 -45.17
C ASN A 95 -8.14 6.57 -44.68
N SER A 96 -8.52 7.78 -45.10
CA SER A 96 -9.83 8.43 -44.83
C SER A 96 -11.06 7.68 -45.40
N LEU A 97 -10.91 6.40 -45.76
CA LEU A 97 -11.90 5.53 -46.39
C LEU A 97 -12.99 5.06 -45.43
N TRP A 98 -12.79 5.12 -44.12
CA TRP A 98 -13.88 4.91 -43.15
C TRP A 98 -14.95 6.01 -43.23
N ARG A 99 -14.63 7.17 -43.84
CA ARG A 99 -15.58 8.26 -44.13
C ARG A 99 -16.45 7.97 -45.37
N THR A 100 -16.07 6.99 -46.20
CA THR A 100 -16.88 6.54 -47.33
C THR A 100 -17.77 5.38 -46.89
N GLY A 101 -19.09 5.56 -46.94
CA GLY A 101 -20.05 4.56 -46.47
C GLY A 101 -19.88 3.18 -47.13
N GLY A 102 -20.23 2.13 -46.39
CA GLY A 102 -20.08 0.74 -46.78
C GLY A 102 -18.71 0.13 -46.43
N PHE A 103 -18.02 0.67 -45.43
CA PHE A 103 -16.67 0.27 -45.03
C PHE A 103 -16.62 -1.12 -44.37
N LEU A 104 -17.56 -1.42 -43.46
CA LEU A 104 -17.65 -2.72 -42.78
C LEU A 104 -18.58 -3.67 -43.53
N THR A 105 -19.69 -3.19 -44.09
CA THR A 105 -20.69 -4.05 -44.75
C THR A 105 -20.27 -4.53 -46.14
N ASN A 106 -19.29 -3.88 -46.79
CA ASN A 106 -18.72 -4.32 -48.07
C ASN A 106 -17.31 -4.93 -47.94
N SER A 107 -16.84 -5.27 -46.74
CA SER A 107 -15.49 -5.81 -46.50
C SER A 107 -15.18 -7.09 -47.30
N ASN A 108 -16.19 -7.91 -47.59
CA ASN A 108 -16.09 -9.14 -48.39
C ASN A 108 -16.22 -8.92 -49.92
N SER A 109 -16.53 -7.71 -50.39
CA SER A 109 -16.54 -7.38 -51.81
C SER A 109 -15.25 -6.64 -52.16
N PRO A 110 -14.21 -7.29 -52.70
CA PRO A 110 -13.09 -6.59 -53.29
C PRO A 110 -13.56 -5.97 -54.61
N LYS A 111 -14.41 -4.94 -54.57
CA LYS A 111 -14.59 -4.05 -55.72
C LYS A 111 -13.29 -3.26 -55.85
N LYS A 112 -12.32 -3.90 -56.48
CA LYS A 112 -11.06 -3.33 -56.98
C LYS A 112 -11.43 -2.25 -58.00
N PHE A 113 -11.82 -1.07 -57.54
CA PHE A 113 -11.87 0.08 -58.42
C PHE A 113 -10.43 0.42 -58.79
N ARG A 114 -9.98 -0.06 -59.95
CA ARG A 114 -8.72 0.39 -60.55
C ARG A 114 -8.91 1.82 -61.01
N SER A 115 -8.65 2.79 -60.13
CA SER A 115 -8.22 4.10 -60.62
C SER A 115 -6.82 3.94 -61.20
N ARG A 116 -6.53 4.65 -62.30
CA ARG A 116 -5.35 4.44 -63.15
C ARG A 116 -4.01 4.31 -62.40
N ASN A 117 -3.89 4.85 -61.17
CA ASN A 117 -2.64 4.84 -60.38
C ASN A 117 -2.77 4.53 -58.85
N LYS A 118 -3.90 4.02 -58.31
CA LYS A 118 -4.00 3.74 -56.86
C LYS A 118 -4.88 2.53 -56.52
N LYS A 119 -4.37 1.62 -55.67
CA LYS A 119 -5.13 0.53 -55.04
C LYS A 119 -5.96 1.14 -53.90
N LEU A 120 -7.29 1.09 -53.97
CA LEU A 120 -8.18 1.47 -52.87
C LEU A 120 -8.67 0.20 -52.15
N CYS A 121 -8.43 0.09 -50.84
CA CYS A 121 -8.96 -0.96 -49.98
C CYS A 121 -10.01 -0.33 -49.05
N PHE A 122 -11.29 -0.63 -49.27
CA PHE A 122 -12.42 -0.01 -48.55
C PHE A 122 -12.67 -0.56 -47.14
N GLY A 123 -11.81 -1.44 -46.61
CA GLY A 123 -11.98 -2.02 -45.29
C GLY A 123 -10.92 -3.09 -44.96
N PRO A 124 -10.84 -3.54 -43.71
CA PRO A 124 -9.99 -4.68 -43.32
C PRO A 124 -10.51 -5.97 -44.00
N THR A 125 -9.59 -6.88 -44.34
CA THR A 125 -9.90 -8.16 -45.00
C THR A 125 -10.69 -9.12 -44.11
N GLN A 126 -10.71 -8.86 -42.80
CA GLN A 126 -11.51 -9.59 -41.84
C GLN A 126 -12.23 -8.57 -40.92
N PRO A 127 -13.47 -8.84 -40.50
CA PRO A 127 -14.21 -7.94 -39.63
C PRO A 127 -13.53 -7.83 -38.25
N PRO A 128 -13.54 -6.65 -37.60
CA PRO A 128 -13.06 -6.51 -36.24
C PRO A 128 -14.05 -7.16 -35.25
N ASP A 129 -13.52 -7.60 -34.11
CA ASP A 129 -14.31 -8.17 -33.01
C ASP A 129 -14.77 -7.08 -32.03
N CYS A 130 -14.15 -5.90 -32.08
CA CYS A 130 -14.59 -4.68 -31.37
C CYS A 130 -14.13 -3.42 -32.10
N ILE A 131 -14.98 -2.39 -32.07
CA ILE A 131 -14.65 -1.06 -32.61
C ILE A 131 -14.55 -0.06 -31.45
N VAL A 132 -13.46 0.71 -31.41
CA VAL A 132 -13.23 1.77 -30.44
C VAL A 132 -13.32 3.12 -31.16
N ILE A 133 -14.26 3.97 -30.74
CA ILE A 133 -14.51 5.29 -31.34
C ILE A 133 -14.27 6.39 -30.32
N VAL A 134 -13.28 7.25 -30.54
CA VAL A 134 -12.90 8.30 -29.58
C VAL A 134 -13.59 9.63 -29.85
N ASP A 135 -13.99 9.86 -31.09
CA ASP A 135 -14.86 10.97 -31.46
C ASP A 135 -15.97 10.41 -32.36
N THR A 136 -17.20 10.75 -32.04
CA THR A 136 -18.38 10.26 -32.75
C THR A 136 -19.01 11.43 -33.50
N GLU A 137 -18.72 11.55 -34.78
CA GLU A 137 -19.61 12.33 -35.65
C GLU A 137 -21.00 11.67 -35.64
N SER A 138 -22.03 12.48 -35.36
CA SER A 138 -23.43 12.02 -35.25
C SER A 138 -23.98 11.31 -36.50
N LYS A 139 -23.28 11.39 -37.63
CA LYS A 139 -23.62 10.76 -38.92
C LYS A 139 -22.62 9.69 -39.37
N SER A 140 -21.80 9.16 -38.46
CA SER A 140 -20.82 8.13 -38.81
C SER A 140 -21.53 6.84 -39.25
N SER A 141 -21.41 6.50 -40.53
CA SER A 141 -21.97 5.25 -41.09
C SER A 141 -21.39 4.01 -40.42
N VAL A 142 -20.21 4.12 -39.82
CA VAL A 142 -19.53 3.03 -39.13
C VAL A 142 -20.35 2.51 -37.94
N ILE A 143 -21.02 3.40 -37.18
CA ILE A 143 -21.86 2.97 -36.04
C ILE A 143 -23.04 2.14 -36.54
N ASP A 144 -23.67 2.59 -37.61
CA ASP A 144 -24.83 1.92 -38.22
C ASP A 144 -24.45 0.57 -38.84
N GLU A 145 -23.29 0.50 -39.49
CA GLU A 145 -22.78 -0.71 -40.10
C GLU A 145 -22.33 -1.73 -39.04
N ALA A 146 -21.63 -1.29 -37.99
CA ALA A 146 -21.21 -2.14 -36.88
C ALA A 146 -22.42 -2.73 -36.13
N PHE A 147 -23.46 -1.91 -35.89
CA PHE A 147 -24.71 -2.36 -35.30
C PHE A 147 -25.38 -3.45 -36.15
N LYS A 148 -25.44 -3.27 -37.48
CA LYS A 148 -25.99 -4.29 -38.41
C LYS A 148 -25.18 -5.59 -38.42
N LEU A 149 -23.87 -5.51 -38.20
CA LEU A 149 -22.96 -6.66 -38.18
C LEU A 149 -22.80 -7.27 -36.78
N HIS A 150 -23.53 -6.76 -35.78
CA HIS A 150 -23.40 -7.17 -34.37
C HIS A 150 -21.99 -7.05 -33.81
N ILE A 151 -21.22 -6.05 -34.28
CA ILE A 151 -19.89 -5.75 -33.76
C ILE A 151 -20.05 -4.76 -32.59
N PRO A 152 -19.57 -5.09 -31.39
CA PRO A 152 -19.70 -4.22 -30.22
C PRO A 152 -18.84 -2.96 -30.37
N ILE A 153 -19.42 -1.83 -29.94
CA ILE A 153 -18.79 -0.51 -30.00
C ILE A 153 -18.48 -0.01 -28.59
N VAL A 154 -17.23 0.35 -28.35
CA VAL A 154 -16.77 1.15 -27.22
C VAL A 154 -16.59 2.58 -27.72
N ALA A 155 -17.26 3.57 -27.11
CA ALA A 155 -17.16 4.94 -27.60
C ALA A 155 -17.18 6.00 -26.51
N LEU A 156 -16.44 7.08 -26.72
CA LEU A 156 -16.61 8.31 -25.95
C LEU A 156 -17.89 9.01 -26.45
N VAL A 157 -18.78 9.36 -25.53
CA VAL A 157 -20.09 9.93 -25.85
C VAL A 157 -20.27 11.29 -25.20
N ASP A 158 -20.71 12.26 -25.99
CA ASP A 158 -20.98 13.62 -25.53
C ASP A 158 -22.46 13.83 -25.18
N SER A 159 -22.74 14.86 -24.38
CA SER A 159 -24.08 15.15 -23.87
C SER A 159 -25.11 15.57 -24.93
N ALA A 160 -24.66 15.90 -26.14
CA ALA A 160 -25.52 16.26 -27.27
C ALA A 160 -25.69 15.11 -28.28
N MET A 161 -25.20 13.91 -27.98
CA MET A 161 -25.35 12.75 -28.85
C MET A 161 -26.84 12.39 -29.06
N PRO A 162 -27.29 12.14 -30.31
CA PRO A 162 -28.66 11.68 -30.57
C PRO A 162 -28.93 10.28 -30.01
N LEU A 163 -30.16 10.06 -29.50
CA LEU A 163 -30.57 8.80 -28.87
C LEU A 163 -30.37 7.58 -29.79
N HIS A 164 -30.68 7.74 -31.07
CA HIS A 164 -30.55 6.68 -32.07
C HIS A 164 -29.10 6.20 -32.24
N THR A 165 -28.12 7.10 -32.09
CA THR A 165 -26.69 6.76 -32.15
C THR A 165 -26.23 6.20 -30.81
N PHE A 166 -26.65 6.82 -29.71
CA PHE A 166 -26.32 6.39 -28.35
C PHE A 166 -26.76 4.95 -28.07
N SER A 167 -27.97 4.55 -28.48
CA SER A 167 -28.52 3.21 -28.24
C SER A 167 -27.81 2.08 -29.00
N ARG A 168 -26.93 2.41 -29.95
CA ARG A 168 -26.14 1.46 -30.74
C ARG A 168 -24.75 1.20 -30.14
N ILE A 169 -24.37 1.94 -29.11
CA ILE A 169 -23.07 1.83 -28.46
C ILE A 169 -23.19 0.88 -27.26
N ALA A 170 -22.40 -0.20 -27.27
CA ALA A 170 -22.44 -1.22 -26.23
C ALA A 170 -21.79 -0.74 -24.93
N TYR A 171 -20.69 0.02 -25.03
CA TYR A 171 -19.96 0.57 -23.89
C TYR A 171 -19.78 2.09 -24.06
N PRO A 172 -20.80 2.90 -23.72
CA PRO A 172 -20.73 4.35 -23.80
C PRO A 172 -19.94 4.93 -22.62
N ILE A 173 -18.93 5.76 -22.89
CA ILE A 173 -18.12 6.45 -21.88
C ILE A 173 -18.49 7.94 -21.90
N PRO A 174 -19.28 8.45 -20.95
CA PRO A 174 -19.76 9.82 -20.97
C PRO A 174 -18.61 10.78 -20.66
N VAL A 175 -18.17 11.55 -21.66
CA VAL A 175 -17.06 12.50 -21.51
C VAL A 175 -17.03 13.48 -22.68
N ASN A 176 -16.55 14.69 -22.44
CA ASN A 176 -16.17 15.59 -23.52
C ASN A 176 -14.71 15.30 -23.93
N PRO A 177 -14.44 14.84 -25.17
CA PRO A 177 -13.11 14.40 -25.58
C PRO A 177 -12.14 15.58 -25.69
N SER A 178 -11.30 15.77 -24.67
CA SER A 178 -10.15 16.68 -24.70
C SER A 178 -8.88 15.94 -25.13
N VAL A 179 -7.92 16.64 -25.75
CA VAL A 179 -6.64 16.03 -26.21
C VAL A 179 -5.95 15.25 -25.08
N GLN A 180 -5.89 15.84 -23.89
CA GLN A 180 -5.24 15.21 -22.73
C GLN A 180 -6.00 13.98 -22.22
N PHE A 181 -7.34 14.00 -22.22
CA PHE A 181 -8.14 12.85 -21.82
C PHE A 181 -8.08 11.73 -22.86
N VAL A 182 -8.17 12.08 -24.14
CA VAL A 182 -8.02 11.12 -25.24
C VAL A 182 -6.65 10.44 -25.20
N TYR A 183 -5.59 11.19 -24.94
CA TYR A 183 -4.26 10.61 -24.75
C TYR A 183 -4.23 9.61 -23.58
N LEU A 184 -4.80 9.98 -22.42
CA LEU A 184 -4.92 9.08 -21.27
C LEU A 184 -5.68 7.79 -21.65
N PHE A 185 -6.85 7.93 -22.28
CA PHE A 185 -7.70 6.81 -22.66
C PHE A 185 -7.02 5.87 -23.66
N CYS A 186 -6.40 6.41 -24.71
CA CYS A 186 -5.63 5.63 -25.68
C CYS A 186 -4.41 4.94 -25.04
N ASN A 187 -3.73 5.60 -24.10
CA ASN A 187 -2.61 5.01 -23.38
C ASN A 187 -3.04 3.84 -22.48
N LEU A 188 -4.18 3.97 -21.79
CA LEU A 188 -4.76 2.89 -20.99
C LEU A 188 -5.10 1.66 -21.85
N ILE A 189 -5.75 1.87 -23.00
CA ILE A 189 -6.02 0.78 -23.95
C ILE A 189 -4.71 0.18 -24.47
N THR A 190 -3.74 1.01 -24.84
CA THR A 190 -2.43 0.55 -25.34
C THR A 190 -1.73 -0.36 -24.35
N LYS A 191 -1.65 0.05 -23.08
CA LYS A 191 -1.03 -0.75 -22.01
C LYS A 191 -1.76 -2.08 -21.83
N THR A 192 -3.10 -2.03 -21.78
CA THR A 192 -3.96 -3.22 -21.66
C THR A 192 -3.69 -4.22 -22.80
N LEU A 193 -3.65 -3.76 -24.04
CA LEU A 193 -3.42 -4.63 -25.20
C LEU A 193 -1.99 -5.21 -25.22
N LEU A 194 -0.98 -4.44 -24.83
CA LEU A 194 0.40 -4.91 -24.77
C LEU A 194 0.60 -5.95 -23.67
N LEU A 195 -0.02 -5.73 -22.50
CA LEU A 195 0.03 -6.67 -21.38
C LEU A 195 -0.54 -8.03 -21.79
N GLU A 196 -1.72 -8.04 -22.39
CA GLU A 196 -2.35 -9.30 -22.82
C GLU A 196 -1.61 -9.97 -24.00
N LYS A 197 -1.01 -9.18 -24.90
CA LYS A 197 -0.17 -9.71 -25.99
C LYS A 197 1.13 -10.35 -25.46
N ASN A 198 1.75 -9.76 -24.44
CA ASN A 198 2.92 -10.33 -23.81
C ASN A 198 2.59 -11.63 -23.06
N ASN A 199 1.43 -11.68 -22.38
CA ASN A 199 0.92 -12.91 -21.77
C ASN A 199 0.68 -14.02 -22.81
N ASN A 200 0.11 -13.68 -23.97
CA ASN A 200 -0.11 -14.64 -25.07
C ASN A 200 1.18 -15.10 -25.75
N ASN A 201 2.18 -14.22 -25.95
CA ASN A 201 3.48 -14.57 -26.53
C ASN A 201 4.32 -15.47 -25.60
N ASN A 202 4.25 -15.23 -24.29
CA ASN A 202 4.85 -16.12 -23.30
C ASN A 202 4.18 -17.50 -23.36
N ASN A 203 2.86 -17.57 -23.57
CA ASN A 203 2.14 -18.84 -23.74
C ASN A 203 2.40 -19.54 -25.09
N SER A 204 2.76 -18.83 -26.17
CA SER A 204 3.03 -19.44 -27.48
C SER A 204 4.47 -19.97 -27.62
N ASN A 205 5.45 -19.32 -26.99
CA ASN A 205 6.83 -19.84 -26.95
C ASN A 205 6.97 -21.12 -26.11
N ILE A 206 6.03 -21.35 -25.19
CA ILE A 206 5.93 -22.57 -24.40
C ILE A 206 5.42 -23.75 -25.25
N LYS A 207 4.63 -23.54 -26.30
CA LYS A 207 3.99 -24.62 -27.10
C LYS A 207 4.90 -25.38 -28.08
N LEU A 208 6.08 -24.86 -28.45
CA LEU A 208 6.97 -25.51 -29.43
C LEU A 208 8.03 -26.41 -28.80
N LEU A 209 8.13 -26.42 -27.47
CA LEU A 209 9.12 -27.18 -26.70
C LEU A 209 8.47 -28.33 -25.90
N ASP A 210 7.17 -28.59 -26.09
CA ASP A 210 6.34 -29.26 -25.08
C ASP A 210 5.74 -30.62 -25.47
N ASP A 211 6.11 -31.21 -26.62
CA ASP A 211 5.74 -32.62 -26.87
C ASP A 211 6.46 -33.60 -25.91
N ASP A 212 7.43 -33.11 -25.12
CA ASP A 212 8.12 -33.89 -24.07
C ASP A 212 8.03 -33.27 -22.65
N HIS A 213 7.48 -32.05 -22.50
CA HIS A 213 7.45 -31.33 -21.22
C HIS A 213 6.01 -31.16 -20.63
N HIS A 214 4.96 -31.56 -21.36
CA HIS A 214 3.56 -31.26 -21.02
C HIS A 214 3.05 -32.02 -19.77
N LEU A 215 3.81 -33.00 -19.28
CA LEU A 215 3.55 -33.71 -18.02
C LEU A 215 4.14 -32.99 -16.79
N ARG A 216 5.11 -32.08 -16.94
CA ARG A 216 5.81 -31.43 -15.81
C ARG A 216 5.27 -30.04 -15.41
N GLU A 217 4.69 -29.24 -16.31
CA GLU A 217 4.23 -27.88 -15.95
C GLU A 217 2.77 -27.79 -15.46
N LYS A 218 1.90 -28.75 -15.84
CA LYS A 218 0.61 -28.93 -15.13
C LYS A 218 0.80 -29.40 -13.69
N GLN A 219 1.93 -30.06 -13.39
CA GLN A 219 2.34 -30.31 -12.02
C GLN A 219 2.85 -29.03 -11.36
N ALA A 220 3.68 -28.20 -12.00
CA ALA A 220 4.22 -26.98 -11.40
C ALA A 220 3.20 -25.84 -11.13
N ALA A 221 2.19 -25.63 -11.98
CA ALA A 221 1.14 -24.62 -11.74
C ALA A 221 0.08 -25.11 -10.75
N LYS A 222 -0.23 -26.41 -10.78
CA LYS A 222 -1.04 -27.07 -9.73
C LYS A 222 -0.25 -27.17 -8.43
N GLU A 223 1.08 -27.26 -8.47
CA GLU A 223 1.98 -27.17 -7.33
C GLU A 223 2.12 -25.74 -6.83
N LYS A 224 2.18 -24.69 -7.67
CA LYS A 224 2.22 -23.28 -7.22
C LYS A 224 0.89 -22.81 -6.64
N SER A 225 -0.24 -23.21 -7.24
CA SER A 225 -1.58 -23.04 -6.67
C SER A 225 -1.74 -23.87 -5.38
N ASN A 226 -1.19 -25.09 -5.33
CA ASN A 226 -1.12 -25.87 -4.10
C ASN A 226 -0.06 -25.35 -3.10
N LEU A 227 0.95 -24.58 -3.48
CA LEU A 227 2.06 -24.08 -2.63
C LEU A 227 1.62 -22.81 -1.89
N ALA A 228 0.98 -21.87 -2.60
CA ALA A 228 0.30 -20.73 -1.99
C ALA A 228 -0.87 -21.17 -1.09
N ALA A 229 -1.53 -22.30 -1.41
CA ALA A 229 -2.53 -22.93 -0.56
C ALA A 229 -1.94 -23.82 0.57
N LYS A 230 -0.65 -24.17 0.52
CA LYS A 230 0.10 -24.99 1.52
C LYS A 230 0.99 -24.20 2.46
N LEU A 231 1.23 -22.90 2.23
CA LEU A 231 2.03 -22.04 3.13
C LEU A 231 1.22 -21.72 4.40
N GLY A 232 1.12 -22.73 5.26
CA GLY A 232 0.78 -22.56 6.66
C GLY A 232 2.02 -22.17 7.45
N VAL A 233 1.94 -21.12 8.25
CA VAL A 233 2.95 -20.76 9.23
C VAL A 233 2.57 -21.44 10.54
N THR A 234 3.48 -22.21 11.11
CA THR A 234 3.30 -22.76 12.46
C THR A 234 3.53 -21.64 13.46
N VAL A 235 2.47 -21.22 14.15
CA VAL A 235 2.54 -20.22 15.21
C VAL A 235 2.71 -20.93 16.54
N ILE A 236 3.82 -20.64 17.22
CA ILE A 236 4.19 -21.19 18.52
C ILE A 236 3.80 -20.16 19.59
N PRO A 237 3.12 -20.57 20.67
CA PRO A 237 2.85 -19.67 21.78
C PRO A 237 4.14 -19.32 22.51
N TYR A 238 4.28 -18.07 22.94
CA TYR A 238 5.48 -17.59 23.61
C TYR A 238 5.90 -18.47 24.80
N ASP A 239 4.95 -18.96 25.59
CA ASP A 239 5.21 -19.82 26.75
C ASP A 239 5.77 -21.21 26.40
N ALA A 240 5.66 -21.65 25.14
CA ALA A 240 6.23 -22.91 24.65
C ALA A 240 7.64 -22.74 24.07
N ILE A 241 8.18 -21.53 24.05
CA ILE A 241 9.53 -21.24 23.54
C ILE A 241 10.58 -21.69 24.56
N SER A 242 11.70 -22.19 24.06
CA SER A 242 12.78 -22.72 24.87
C SER A 242 13.42 -21.66 25.78
N PRO A 243 13.60 -21.99 27.08
CA PRO A 243 14.49 -21.35 28.04
C PRO A 243 15.67 -20.60 27.49
N LEU A 244 15.97 -19.37 27.88
CA LEU A 244 17.37 -18.95 27.87
C LEU A 244 18.22 -19.94 28.70
N PRO A 245 19.43 -20.31 28.24
CA PRO A 245 20.35 -21.08 29.06
C PRO A 245 20.64 -20.35 30.38
N GLN A 246 20.70 -21.08 31.49
CA GLN A 246 21.06 -20.50 32.79
C GLN A 246 22.51 -19.99 32.84
N ASP A 247 23.34 -20.47 31.92
CA ASP A 247 24.72 -20.06 31.77
C ASP A 247 24.83 -18.70 31.04
N VAL A 248 25.44 -17.73 31.72
CA VAL A 248 25.67 -16.38 31.22
C VAL A 248 26.59 -16.40 30.00
N GLU A 249 27.58 -17.30 29.96
CA GLU A 249 28.52 -17.38 28.83
C GLU A 249 27.84 -17.93 27.57
N GLN A 250 26.93 -18.90 27.72
CA GLN A 250 26.11 -19.38 26.61
C GLN A 250 25.16 -18.29 26.12
N THR A 251 24.52 -17.55 27.02
CA THR A 251 23.64 -16.44 26.65
C THR A 251 24.39 -15.32 25.95
N LYS A 252 25.60 -15.00 26.42
CA LYS A 252 26.51 -14.07 25.74
C LYS A 252 26.82 -14.52 24.32
N ASN A 253 27.21 -15.79 24.14
CA ASN A 253 27.51 -16.34 22.81
C ASN A 253 26.30 -16.31 21.86
N LEU A 254 25.08 -16.41 22.37
CA LEU A 254 23.85 -16.23 21.59
C LEU A 254 23.69 -14.76 21.17
N LEU A 255 23.76 -13.84 22.14
CA LEU A 255 23.60 -12.39 21.90
C LEU A 255 24.70 -11.81 20.99
N ASP A 256 25.93 -12.31 21.10
CA ASP A 256 27.03 -11.91 20.23
C ASP A 256 26.78 -12.26 18.76
N LYS A 257 25.79 -13.12 18.45
CA LYS A 257 25.37 -13.44 17.08
C LYS A 257 24.16 -12.63 16.61
N LEU A 258 23.56 -11.81 17.48
CA LEU A 258 22.41 -10.95 17.17
C LEU A 258 22.85 -9.60 16.61
N VAL A 259 22.01 -9.07 15.73
CA VAL A 259 22.02 -7.69 15.25
C VAL A 259 20.60 -7.15 15.37
N VAL A 260 20.44 -5.93 15.89
CA VAL A 260 19.14 -5.26 15.95
C VAL A 260 19.07 -4.23 14.82
N LEU A 261 17.98 -4.24 14.06
CA LEU A 261 17.73 -3.32 12.96
C LEU A 261 16.44 -2.56 13.22
N LYS A 262 16.55 -1.24 13.39
CA LYS A 262 15.41 -0.33 13.47
C LYS A 262 15.11 0.28 12.11
N LEU A 263 13.88 0.08 11.64
CA LEU A 263 13.38 0.80 10.46
C LEU A 263 12.86 2.18 10.87
N ASN A 264 13.43 3.21 10.24
CA ASN A 264 13.19 4.60 10.59
C ASN A 264 12.61 5.40 9.40
N HIS A 265 11.78 4.75 8.59
CA HIS A 265 11.18 5.35 7.39
C HIS A 265 9.87 6.10 7.66
N ALA A 266 9.21 5.84 8.79
CA ALA A 266 7.96 6.52 9.15
C ALA A 266 8.26 7.96 9.60
N SER A 267 7.81 8.91 8.78
CA SER A 267 7.81 10.32 9.13
C SER A 267 6.65 10.63 10.08
N GLY A 268 6.88 11.48 11.08
CA GLY A 268 5.82 11.97 11.97
C GLY A 268 4.89 13.00 11.33
N THR A 269 4.96 13.20 10.00
CA THR A 269 4.24 14.24 9.26
C THR A 269 2.73 14.18 9.42
N ASN A 270 2.15 12.98 9.57
CA ASN A 270 0.71 12.83 9.82
C ASN A 270 0.30 13.58 11.09
N MET A 271 1.13 13.51 12.14
CA MET A 271 0.94 14.25 13.38
C MET A 271 1.62 15.63 13.38
N GLY A 272 2.02 16.16 12.22
CA GLY A 272 2.71 17.46 12.12
C GLY A 272 4.13 17.48 12.72
N PHE A 273 4.73 16.32 12.96
CA PHE A 273 6.09 16.20 13.51
C PHE A 273 7.10 16.06 12.37
N GLN A 274 8.08 16.97 12.32
CA GLN A 274 9.04 17.06 11.22
C GLN A 274 10.19 16.06 11.32
N ASN A 275 10.43 15.50 12.51
CA ASN A 275 11.47 14.50 12.73
C ASN A 275 10.94 13.07 12.51
N PRO A 276 11.84 12.07 12.37
CA PRO A 276 11.41 10.67 12.34
C PRO A 276 10.63 10.32 13.61
N LYS A 277 9.59 9.47 13.49
CA LYS A 277 8.80 9.06 14.67
C LYS A 277 9.65 8.46 15.79
N SER A 278 10.82 7.86 15.47
CA SER A 278 11.73 7.32 16.48
C SER A 278 12.32 8.37 17.44
N ALA A 279 12.30 9.65 17.05
CA ALA A 279 12.76 10.78 17.85
C ALA A 279 11.64 11.45 18.67
N MET A 280 10.44 10.87 18.67
CA MET A 280 9.30 11.38 19.41
C MET A 280 9.40 10.98 20.88
N ASP A 281 9.06 11.90 21.79
CA ASP A 281 8.99 11.64 23.23
C ASP A 281 7.79 10.74 23.53
N ILE A 282 8.04 9.56 24.08
CA ILE A 282 7.02 8.54 24.27
C ILE A 282 6.60 8.40 25.73
N CYS A 283 7.54 8.12 26.63
CA CYS A 283 7.25 7.81 28.03
C CYS A 283 8.41 8.30 28.89
N ASP A 284 8.12 8.92 30.04
CA ASP A 284 9.13 9.43 30.99
C ASP A 284 10.19 10.37 30.35
N GLY A 285 9.81 11.12 29.31
CA GLY A 285 10.73 11.99 28.56
C GLY A 285 11.75 11.24 27.69
N GLN A 286 11.60 9.92 27.57
CA GLN A 286 12.41 9.08 26.70
C GLN A 286 11.79 8.99 25.31
N THR A 287 12.63 9.10 24.28
CA THR A 287 12.23 8.87 22.90
C THR A 287 12.13 7.37 22.60
N PHE A 288 11.48 7.00 21.49
CA PHE A 288 11.45 5.60 21.09
C PHE A 288 12.87 5.04 20.83
N LEU A 289 13.78 5.85 20.30
CA LEU A 289 15.17 5.43 20.14
C LEU A 289 15.90 5.25 21.49
N ASP A 290 15.61 6.12 22.48
CA ASP A 290 16.13 5.95 23.85
C ASP A 290 15.69 4.60 24.44
N LEU A 291 14.43 4.20 24.24
CA LEU A 291 13.92 2.91 24.72
C LEU A 291 14.70 1.73 24.14
N ILE A 292 14.97 1.74 22.82
CA ILE A 292 15.71 0.67 22.14
C ILE A 292 17.17 0.61 22.63
N ILE A 293 17.82 1.77 22.73
CA ILE A 293 19.20 1.88 23.21
C ILE A 293 19.30 1.37 24.65
N ASN A 294 18.41 1.81 25.54
CA ASN A 294 18.39 1.34 26.93
C ASN A 294 18.18 -0.17 27.05
N GLN A 295 17.33 -0.78 26.19
CA GLN A 295 17.17 -2.24 26.16
C GLN A 295 18.49 -2.94 25.79
N ILE A 296 19.19 -2.45 24.76
CA ILE A 296 20.47 -3.02 24.32
C ILE A 296 21.55 -2.84 25.39
N GLU A 297 21.68 -1.64 25.98
CA GLU A 297 22.67 -1.38 27.04
C GLU A 297 22.43 -2.26 28.26
N THR A 298 21.17 -2.49 28.62
CA THR A 298 20.80 -3.40 29.72
C THR A 298 21.18 -4.84 29.40
N LEU A 299 20.91 -5.32 28.17
CA LEU A 299 21.29 -6.65 27.74
C LEU A 299 22.81 -6.85 27.72
N ASP A 300 23.54 -5.90 27.14
CA ASP A 300 25.00 -5.94 27.05
C ASP A 300 25.66 -5.83 28.43
N SER A 301 25.12 -5.01 29.33
CA SER A 301 25.58 -4.93 30.72
C SER A 301 25.31 -6.21 31.50
N LYS A 302 24.16 -6.84 31.27
CA LYS A 302 23.73 -8.05 32.00
C LYS A 302 24.51 -9.30 31.59
N TYR A 303 24.81 -9.45 30.30
CA TYR A 303 25.42 -10.67 29.77
C TYR A 303 26.85 -10.47 29.24
N GLY A 304 27.35 -9.23 29.19
CA GLY A 304 28.68 -8.92 28.66
C GLY A 304 28.80 -9.13 27.15
N SER A 305 27.68 -9.06 26.42
CA SER A 305 27.60 -9.14 24.96
C SER A 305 27.88 -7.79 24.29
N ARG A 306 27.94 -7.78 22.96
CA ARG A 306 27.92 -6.55 22.15
C ARG A 306 26.94 -6.67 20.99
N VAL A 307 25.71 -6.21 21.21
CA VAL A 307 24.66 -6.23 20.20
C VAL A 307 24.67 -4.90 19.42
N PRO A 308 25.03 -4.90 18.12
CA PRO A 308 25.02 -3.68 17.33
C PRO A 308 23.59 -3.26 16.98
N LEU A 309 23.38 -1.94 16.93
CA LEU A 309 22.13 -1.33 16.47
C LEU A 309 22.34 -0.73 15.08
N LEU A 310 21.58 -1.24 14.12
CA LEU A 310 21.51 -0.71 12.78
C LEU A 310 20.25 0.13 12.61
N ILE A 311 20.38 1.31 12.01
CA ILE A 311 19.24 2.19 11.72
C ILE A 311 19.14 2.37 10.21
N PHE A 312 18.00 1.95 9.66
CA PHE A 312 17.72 2.06 8.25
C PHE A 312 16.85 3.29 7.96
N ASN A 313 17.44 4.26 7.26
CA ASN A 313 16.86 5.57 6.99
C ASN A 313 16.40 5.71 5.53
N LYS A 314 15.32 6.46 5.32
CA LYS A 314 14.95 7.02 4.00
C LYS A 314 15.73 8.32 3.76
N ASP A 315 15.89 8.71 2.50
CA ASP A 315 16.57 9.96 2.11
C ASP A 315 16.06 11.18 2.89
N ASP A 316 14.75 11.32 3.05
CA ASP A 316 14.12 12.46 3.74
C ASP A 316 14.34 12.46 5.27
N THR A 317 14.68 11.30 5.85
CA THR A 317 14.80 11.12 7.31
C THR A 317 16.24 11.07 7.80
N HIS A 318 17.21 10.91 6.89
CA HIS A 318 18.58 10.57 7.26
C HIS A 318 19.27 11.69 8.04
N ASP A 319 19.24 12.93 7.56
CA ASP A 319 19.95 14.04 8.19
C ASP A 319 19.37 14.37 9.57
N SER A 320 18.04 14.29 9.71
CA SER A 320 17.37 14.46 11.01
C SER A 320 17.72 13.32 11.98
N THR A 321 17.88 12.09 11.48
CA THR A 321 18.28 10.95 12.30
C THR A 321 19.72 11.09 12.79
N LEU A 322 20.64 11.55 11.93
CA LEU A 322 22.03 11.77 12.33
C LEU A 322 22.14 12.79 13.47
N LYS A 323 21.36 13.88 13.42
CA LYS A 323 21.30 14.88 14.51
C LYS A 323 20.81 14.27 15.83
N VAL A 324 19.79 13.41 15.77
CA VAL A 324 19.29 12.70 16.97
C VAL A 324 20.36 11.75 17.50
N LEU A 325 21.15 11.14 16.62
CA LEU A 325 22.20 10.21 16.98
C LEU A 325 23.42 10.85 17.64
N GLU A 326 23.67 12.14 17.44
CA GLU A 326 24.75 12.87 18.12
C GLU A 326 24.64 12.75 19.65
N LYS A 327 23.40 12.64 20.18
CA LYS A 327 23.13 12.41 21.62
C LYS A 327 23.78 11.13 22.16
N TYR A 328 24.02 10.14 21.31
CA TYR A 328 24.53 8.82 21.71
C TYR A 328 25.98 8.58 21.27
N SER A 329 26.71 9.64 20.90
CA SER A 329 28.12 9.52 20.46
C SER A 329 29.05 8.92 21.53
N GLU A 330 28.67 9.03 22.80
CA GLU A 330 29.39 8.47 23.96
C GLU A 330 28.79 7.14 24.46
N SER A 331 27.72 6.64 23.84
CA SER A 331 27.12 5.35 24.21
C SER A 331 28.08 4.21 23.91
N SER A 332 27.99 3.15 24.71
CA SER A 332 28.79 1.94 24.54
C SER A 332 28.36 1.08 23.34
N ILE A 333 27.22 1.40 22.71
CA ILE A 333 26.64 0.63 21.61
C ILE A 333 27.23 1.06 20.27
N ASP A 334 27.56 0.07 19.43
CA ASP A 334 27.89 0.28 18.01
C ASP A 334 26.61 0.59 17.22
N VAL A 335 26.29 1.88 17.09
CA VAL A 335 25.16 2.36 16.30
C VAL A 335 25.63 2.73 14.90
N ARG A 336 25.07 2.06 13.87
CA ARG A 336 25.39 2.35 12.47
C ARG A 336 24.14 2.71 11.69
N THR A 337 24.27 3.67 10.79
CA THR A 337 23.19 4.05 9.89
C THR A 337 23.50 3.62 8.47
N PHE A 338 22.47 3.24 7.72
CA PHE A 338 22.57 3.04 6.28
C PHE A 338 21.30 3.48 5.58
N LYS A 339 21.43 3.84 4.31
CA LYS A 339 20.35 4.37 3.47
C LYS A 339 19.81 3.30 2.54
N GLN A 340 18.56 3.49 2.11
CA GLN A 340 18.04 2.78 0.95
C GLN A 340 18.94 3.07 -0.27
N GLY A 341 19.46 2.02 -0.91
CA GLY A 341 20.30 2.21 -2.09
C GLY A 341 19.50 2.76 -3.27
N LYS A 342 19.99 3.80 -3.94
CA LYS A 342 19.49 4.16 -5.29
C LYS A 342 19.74 2.96 -6.21
N GLY A 343 18.68 2.40 -6.78
CA GLY A 343 18.81 1.45 -7.89
C GLY A 343 19.57 2.10 -9.07
N PRO A 344 20.07 1.33 -10.04
CA PRO A 344 20.74 1.91 -11.20
C PRO A 344 19.81 2.92 -11.89
N GLU A 345 20.23 4.19 -11.86
CA GLU A 345 19.58 5.31 -12.52
C GLU A 345 19.67 5.03 -14.03
N LEU A 346 18.55 4.67 -14.67
CA LEU A 346 18.43 4.82 -16.11
C LEU A 346 18.33 6.32 -16.37
N THR A 347 19.47 6.95 -16.65
CA THR A 347 19.55 8.32 -17.14
C THR A 347 18.75 8.42 -18.44
N LEU A 348 17.49 8.85 -18.32
CA LEU A 348 16.82 9.52 -19.42
C LEU A 348 17.41 10.93 -19.47
N SER A 349 18.18 11.20 -20.52
CA SER A 349 18.55 12.55 -20.91
C SER A 349 17.28 13.36 -21.12
N ASP A 350 16.92 14.18 -20.14
CA ASP A 350 16.49 15.57 -20.33
C ASP A 350 16.18 16.18 -18.96
N GLY A 351 16.88 17.26 -18.64
CA GLY A 351 16.89 17.86 -17.32
C GLY A 351 15.58 18.57 -16.97
N HIS A 352 14.81 17.98 -16.06
CA HIS A 352 13.99 18.70 -15.09
C HIS A 352 13.82 17.83 -13.83
N SER A 353 14.44 18.26 -12.72
CA SER A 353 14.28 17.62 -11.42
C SER A 353 12.90 17.97 -10.84
N SER A 354 11.96 17.03 -10.92
CA SER A 354 10.78 17.05 -10.07
C SER A 354 11.09 16.26 -8.80
N LYS A 355 11.29 16.97 -7.69
CA LYS A 355 11.36 16.39 -6.35
C LYS A 355 9.96 15.93 -5.96
N GLU A 356 9.78 14.61 -5.87
CA GLU A 356 8.87 13.86 -4.99
C GLU A 356 8.64 12.47 -5.59
N GLU A 357 9.69 11.63 -5.57
CA GLU A 357 9.54 10.20 -5.84
C GLU A 357 9.22 9.47 -4.52
N VAL A 358 7.95 9.16 -4.30
CA VAL A 358 7.51 8.33 -3.17
C VAL A 358 7.84 6.87 -3.48
N HIS A 359 9.03 6.42 -3.07
CA HIS A 359 9.35 4.99 -2.98
C HIS A 359 8.54 4.36 -1.83
N THR A 360 7.66 3.39 -2.14
CA THR A 360 7.03 2.52 -1.14
C THR A 360 8.02 1.47 -0.69
N PHE A 361 8.15 1.31 0.63
CA PHE A 361 9.19 0.54 1.29
C PHE A 361 8.82 -0.95 1.37
N ASP A 362 9.63 -1.84 0.78
CA ASP A 362 9.46 -3.31 0.86
C ASP A 362 10.59 -3.93 1.71
N ASN A 363 10.32 -5.05 2.40
CA ASN A 363 11.35 -5.81 3.12
C ASN A 363 12.47 -6.30 2.21
N GLY A 364 12.18 -6.51 0.92
CA GLY A 364 13.22 -6.81 -0.06
C GLY A 364 14.23 -5.70 -0.25
N ASP A 365 13.83 -4.44 -0.09
CA ASP A 365 14.74 -3.30 -0.16
C ASP A 365 15.70 -3.26 1.03
N ILE A 366 15.28 -3.72 2.21
CA ILE A 366 16.16 -3.89 3.38
C ILE A 366 17.26 -4.87 3.05
N PHE A 367 16.90 -6.09 2.64
CA PHE A 367 17.86 -7.16 2.36
C PHE A 367 18.78 -6.79 1.20
N ARG A 368 18.24 -6.15 0.17
CA ARG A 368 19.02 -5.63 -0.96
C ARG A 368 19.99 -4.55 -0.52
N SER A 369 19.58 -3.62 0.34
CA SER A 369 20.45 -2.53 0.81
C SER A 369 21.55 -3.04 1.73
N LEU A 370 21.26 -4.01 2.61
CA LEU A 370 22.27 -4.70 3.43
C LEU A 370 23.32 -5.39 2.56
N MET A 371 22.91 -5.98 1.44
CA MET A 371 23.80 -6.66 0.49
C MET A 371 24.64 -5.68 -0.34
N ILE A 372 23.99 -4.73 -1.04
CA ILE A 372 24.69 -3.78 -1.93
C ILE A 372 25.66 -2.90 -1.12
N GLY A 373 25.29 -2.54 0.11
CA GLY A 373 26.14 -1.75 1.00
C GLY A 373 27.34 -2.50 1.58
N GLY A 374 27.48 -3.81 1.33
CA GLY A 374 28.53 -4.65 1.93
C GLY A 374 28.35 -4.92 3.44
N THR A 375 27.30 -4.36 4.05
CA THR A 375 26.99 -4.51 5.47
C THR A 375 26.70 -5.96 5.82
N LEU A 376 26.01 -6.73 4.96
CA LEU A 376 25.71 -8.14 5.25
C LEU A 376 27.00 -8.97 5.40
N ASP A 377 27.95 -8.80 4.47
CA ASP A 377 29.21 -9.53 4.49
C ASP A 377 30.06 -9.15 5.71
N LEU A 378 30.05 -7.86 6.09
CA LEU A 378 30.69 -7.39 7.31
C LEU A 378 30.10 -8.05 8.56
N LEU A 379 28.78 -8.05 8.71
CA LEU A 379 28.09 -8.67 9.85
C LEU A 379 28.39 -10.17 9.94
N LEU A 380 28.34 -10.88 8.80
CA LEU A 380 28.67 -12.30 8.73
C LEU A 380 30.14 -12.55 9.11
N SER A 381 31.07 -11.69 8.67
CA SER A 381 32.49 -11.80 9.04
C SER A 381 32.75 -11.55 10.54
N GLN A 382 31.88 -10.77 11.19
CA GLN A 382 31.88 -10.53 12.64
C GLN A 382 31.24 -11.68 13.43
N GLY A 383 30.78 -12.74 12.76
CA GLY A 383 30.14 -13.90 13.38
C GLY A 383 28.66 -13.69 13.71
N LYS A 384 28.02 -12.65 13.18
CA LYS A 384 26.59 -12.44 13.34
C LYS A 384 25.80 -13.45 12.51
N GLU A 385 24.72 -13.99 13.07
CA GLU A 385 23.89 -15.02 12.42
C GLU A 385 22.43 -14.58 12.20
N TYR A 386 21.86 -13.77 13.11
CA TYR A 386 20.47 -13.34 13.04
C TYR A 386 20.34 -11.82 13.10
N ILE A 387 19.35 -11.30 12.39
CA ILE A 387 18.92 -9.91 12.47
C ILE A 387 17.48 -9.83 12.96
N PHE A 388 17.27 -9.03 14.00
CA PHE A 388 15.94 -8.67 14.47
C PHE A 388 15.54 -7.34 13.85
N VAL A 389 14.51 -7.35 13.02
CA VAL A 389 14.00 -6.18 12.30
C VAL A 389 12.77 -5.65 13.02
N MET A 390 12.95 -4.50 13.68
CA MET A 390 11.91 -3.75 14.36
C MET A 390 11.28 -2.77 13.37
N LYS A 391 10.02 -2.99 13.01
CA LYS A 391 9.31 -2.10 12.09
C LYS A 391 8.94 -0.78 12.75
N CYS A 392 8.50 0.19 11.95
CA CYS A 392 8.09 1.49 12.48
C CYS A 392 6.83 1.33 13.34
N ASP A 393 6.66 2.24 14.29
CA ASP A 393 5.40 2.46 15.00
C ASP A 393 5.06 1.52 16.18
N ASN A 394 5.63 0.32 16.34
CA ASN A 394 5.38 -0.50 17.55
C ASN A 394 6.36 -0.19 18.69
N VAL A 395 5.95 0.67 19.64
CA VAL A 395 6.78 1.06 20.80
C VAL A 395 6.92 -0.07 21.83
N GLY A 396 5.94 -0.96 21.92
CA GLY A 396 5.96 -2.10 22.85
C GLY A 396 6.99 -3.19 22.52
N THR A 397 7.76 -3.04 21.44
CA THR A 397 8.71 -4.06 20.99
C THR A 397 9.83 -4.29 22.00
N ILE A 398 10.12 -5.56 22.30
CA ILE A 398 11.18 -5.99 23.21
C ILE A 398 12.20 -6.83 22.44
N ILE A 399 13.49 -6.60 22.67
CA ILE A 399 14.56 -7.47 22.17
C ILE A 399 14.63 -8.72 23.07
N ASP A 400 14.05 -9.83 22.61
CA ASP A 400 13.89 -11.03 23.42
C ASP A 400 14.92 -12.13 23.12
N PRO A 401 15.84 -12.44 24.04
CA PRO A 401 16.84 -13.47 23.81
C PRO A 401 16.28 -14.91 23.85
N ASN A 402 15.09 -15.15 24.45
CA ASN A 402 14.45 -16.48 24.41
C ASN A 402 14.00 -16.83 22.98
N ILE A 403 13.45 -15.84 22.25
CA ILE A 403 13.08 -16.02 20.85
C ILE A 403 14.36 -16.36 20.06
N LEU A 404 15.42 -15.57 20.20
CA LEU A 404 16.70 -15.84 19.55
C LEU A 404 17.23 -17.27 19.83
N ASN A 405 17.23 -17.69 21.10
CA ASN A 405 17.67 -19.02 21.49
C ASN A 405 16.88 -20.12 20.78
N HIS A 406 15.57 -19.98 20.70
CA HIS A 406 14.71 -20.94 20.01
C HIS A 406 14.94 -20.96 18.51
N LEU A 407 15.17 -19.79 17.88
CA LEU A 407 15.50 -19.71 16.45
C LEU A 407 16.79 -20.45 16.14
N MET A 408 17.83 -20.24 16.96
CA MET A 408 19.14 -20.87 16.79
C MET A 408 19.09 -22.37 17.05
N THR A 409 18.41 -22.81 18.11
CA THR A 409 18.30 -24.23 18.47
C THR A 409 17.59 -25.04 17.39
N ASN A 410 16.58 -24.46 16.76
CA ASN A 410 15.76 -25.14 15.74
C ASN A 410 16.15 -24.78 14.30
N ALA A 411 17.26 -24.04 14.11
CA ALA A 411 17.74 -23.56 12.82
C ALA A 411 16.62 -22.90 11.97
N ILE A 412 15.85 -22.02 12.60
CA ILE A 412 14.72 -21.31 11.97
C ILE A 412 15.28 -20.21 11.05
N ASP A 413 14.82 -20.15 9.81
CA ASP A 413 15.30 -19.16 8.85
C ASP A 413 14.60 -17.80 9.01
N TYR A 414 13.31 -17.84 9.34
CA TYR A 414 12.46 -16.66 9.44
C TYR A 414 11.40 -16.84 10.52
N CYS A 415 11.23 -15.84 11.37
CA CYS A 415 10.19 -15.80 12.38
C CYS A 415 9.47 -14.46 12.36
N MET A 416 8.13 -14.50 12.29
CA MET A 416 7.28 -13.32 12.47
C MET A 416 6.70 -13.28 13.88
N GLU A 417 6.62 -12.09 14.46
CA GLU A 417 5.89 -11.89 15.71
C GLU A 417 4.43 -11.56 15.41
N VAL A 418 3.52 -12.33 16.00
CA VAL A 418 2.08 -12.15 15.87
C VAL A 418 1.45 -12.00 17.24
N THR A 419 0.34 -11.29 17.34
CA THR A 419 -0.46 -11.18 18.57
C THR A 419 -1.89 -11.64 18.29
N PRO A 420 -2.58 -12.31 19.23
CA PRO A 420 -4.00 -12.64 19.07
C PRO A 420 -4.84 -11.38 18.82
N SER A 421 -5.87 -11.48 17.97
CA SER A 421 -6.89 -10.45 17.89
C SER A 421 -7.78 -10.49 19.13
N HIS A 422 -8.33 -9.36 19.58
CA HIS A 422 -9.14 -9.28 20.82
C HIS A 422 -10.36 -10.22 20.85
N SER A 423 -10.82 -10.72 19.69
CA SER A 423 -11.92 -11.69 19.55
C SER A 423 -11.46 -13.16 19.57
N SER A 424 -10.15 -13.43 19.60
CA SER A 424 -9.57 -14.75 19.48
C SER A 424 -8.98 -15.26 20.81
N ASN A 425 -9.19 -16.55 21.09
CA ASN A 425 -8.61 -17.20 22.28
C ASN A 425 -7.08 -17.23 22.19
N VAL A 426 -6.41 -17.08 23.34
CA VAL A 426 -4.96 -17.26 23.51
C VAL A 426 -4.54 -18.58 22.87
N ILE A 427 -3.51 -18.53 22.02
CA ILE A 427 -2.90 -19.74 21.46
C ILE A 427 -2.17 -20.44 22.61
N LEU A 428 -2.60 -21.64 22.98
CA LEU A 428 -1.99 -22.43 24.06
C LEU A 428 -1.08 -23.55 23.55
N THR A 429 -1.18 -23.88 22.27
CA THR A 429 -0.40 -24.93 21.62
C THR A 429 0.00 -24.51 20.21
N PRO A 430 1.14 -24.99 19.69
CA PRO A 430 1.54 -24.72 18.31
C PRO A 430 0.43 -25.06 17.32
N MET A 431 0.08 -24.11 16.45
CA MET A 431 -1.01 -24.26 15.48
C MET A 431 -0.61 -23.69 14.12
N ASN A 432 -1.05 -24.33 13.05
CA ASN A 432 -0.78 -23.88 11.68
C ASN A 432 -1.85 -22.89 11.23
N PHE A 433 -1.42 -21.70 10.83
CA PHE A 433 -2.26 -20.64 10.29
C PHE A 433 -1.92 -20.38 8.83
N LYS A 434 -2.91 -20.13 7.99
CA LYS A 434 -2.65 -19.62 6.63
C LYS A 434 -2.26 -18.16 6.71
N LEU A 435 -1.35 -17.70 5.85
CA LEU A 435 -0.92 -16.28 5.83
C LEU A 435 -2.10 -15.28 5.76
N LYS A 436 -3.18 -15.63 5.04
CA LYS A 436 -4.42 -14.82 4.97
C LYS A 436 -5.19 -14.69 6.28
N GLU A 437 -4.91 -15.54 7.27
CA GLU A 437 -5.53 -15.50 8.60
C GLU A 437 -4.78 -14.54 9.55
N ILE A 438 -3.62 -14.04 9.10
CA ILE A 438 -2.76 -13.07 9.80
C ILE A 438 -2.89 -11.73 9.06
N VAL A 439 -3.38 -10.68 9.72
CA VAL A 439 -3.69 -9.38 9.09
C VAL A 439 -2.98 -8.24 9.82
N ARG A 440 -2.66 -7.13 9.12
CA ARG A 440 -2.02 -5.94 9.72
C ARG A 440 -2.98 -5.03 10.50
N ASN A 441 -4.23 -4.92 10.06
CA ASN A 441 -5.16 -3.92 10.57
C ASN A 441 -6.31 -4.57 11.34
N GLN A 442 -6.70 -3.92 12.43
CA GLN A 442 -7.89 -4.27 13.23
C GLN A 442 -9.21 -3.91 12.53
N ASP A 443 -9.17 -3.26 11.37
CA ASP A 443 -10.37 -2.74 10.71
C ASP A 443 -11.14 -3.82 9.94
N LYS A 444 -12.32 -4.15 10.48
CA LYS A 444 -13.53 -4.64 9.78
C LYS A 444 -13.54 -6.06 9.22
N ASP A 445 -12.75 -7.00 9.75
CA ASP A 445 -12.93 -8.41 9.39
C ASP A 445 -13.02 -9.30 10.64
N ASP A 446 -14.24 -9.66 11.04
CA ASP A 446 -14.57 -10.57 12.15
C ASP A 446 -14.00 -12.00 11.98
N LYS A 447 -13.25 -12.25 10.91
CA LYS A 447 -12.64 -13.54 10.55
C LYS A 447 -11.15 -13.65 10.88
N CYS A 448 -10.48 -12.57 11.29
CA CYS A 448 -9.05 -12.58 11.56
C CYS A 448 -8.72 -13.13 12.96
N LYS A 449 -7.79 -14.09 13.03
CA LYS A 449 -7.38 -14.74 14.29
C LYS A 449 -6.09 -14.14 14.88
N LEU A 450 -5.23 -13.56 14.05
CA LEU A 450 -3.91 -13.09 14.48
C LEU A 450 -3.55 -11.77 13.77
N ILE A 451 -2.92 -10.87 14.53
CA ILE A 451 -2.43 -9.59 14.05
C ILE A 451 -0.92 -9.72 13.82
N ASP A 452 -0.45 -9.33 12.63
CA ASP A 452 0.98 -9.20 12.35
C ASP A 452 1.53 -7.96 13.06
N THR A 453 2.44 -8.16 14.02
CA THR A 453 3.10 -7.02 14.69
C THR A 453 4.12 -6.33 13.80
N THR A 454 4.42 -6.95 12.65
CA THR A 454 5.35 -6.53 11.62
C THR A 454 6.83 -6.65 12.01
N ASN A 455 7.13 -7.03 13.25
CA ASN A 455 8.46 -7.40 13.69
C ASN A 455 8.86 -8.78 13.15
N MET A 456 10.13 -8.93 12.76
CA MET A 456 10.63 -10.20 12.22
C MET A 456 12.07 -10.49 12.62
N TRP A 457 12.37 -11.77 12.72
CA TRP A 457 13.72 -12.30 12.95
C TRP A 457 14.15 -13.11 11.74
N VAL A 458 15.34 -12.83 11.21
CA VAL A 458 15.77 -13.42 9.94
C VAL A 458 17.22 -13.89 10.03
N SER A 459 17.51 -15.07 9.47
CA SER A 459 18.88 -15.57 9.35
C SER A 459 19.67 -14.81 8.28
N LEU A 460 20.79 -14.18 8.68
CA LEU A 460 21.70 -13.47 7.79
C LEU A 460 22.30 -14.39 6.72
N ARG A 461 22.58 -15.65 7.08
CA ARG A 461 23.09 -16.67 6.15
C ARG A 461 22.05 -16.99 5.08
N THR A 462 20.79 -17.10 5.46
CA THR A 462 19.71 -17.38 4.52
C THR A 462 19.44 -16.19 3.60
N ILE A 463 19.52 -14.95 4.11
CA ILE A 463 19.48 -13.75 3.25
C ILE A 463 20.58 -13.81 2.17
N LYS A 464 21.83 -14.12 2.56
CA LYS A 464 22.95 -14.25 1.62
C LYS A 464 22.69 -15.34 0.57
N ARG A 465 22.27 -16.53 1.01
CA ARG A 465 21.92 -17.66 0.13
C ARG A 465 20.84 -17.28 -0.88
N LEU A 466 19.78 -16.61 -0.44
CA LEU A 466 18.65 -16.23 -1.32
C LEU A 466 19.05 -15.19 -2.36
N PHE A 467 20.04 -14.35 -2.06
CA PHE A 467 20.60 -13.40 -3.01
C PHE A 467 21.53 -14.07 -4.02
N ASP A 468 22.46 -14.91 -3.54
CA ASP A 468 23.44 -15.63 -4.38
C ASP A 468 22.76 -16.59 -5.36
N THR A 469 21.68 -17.24 -4.92
CA THR A 469 20.83 -18.12 -5.77
C THR A 469 19.89 -17.35 -6.70
N ASN A 470 19.97 -16.02 -6.74
CA ASN A 470 19.20 -15.15 -7.60
C ASN A 470 17.66 -15.24 -7.35
N ARG A 471 17.20 -15.92 -6.29
CA ARG A 471 15.78 -16.05 -5.92
C ARG A 471 15.15 -14.70 -5.55
N LEU A 472 15.90 -13.85 -4.85
CA LEU A 472 15.50 -12.47 -4.55
C LEU A 472 15.55 -11.53 -5.77
N LYS A 473 16.33 -11.87 -6.81
CA LYS A 473 16.46 -11.08 -8.06
C LYS A 473 15.43 -11.44 -9.15
N LEU A 474 14.92 -12.68 -9.15
CA LEU A 474 14.02 -13.20 -10.18
C LEU A 474 12.53 -13.22 -9.80
N GLN A 475 12.18 -13.01 -8.53
CA GLN A 475 10.80 -13.13 -8.04
C GLN A 475 10.32 -11.98 -7.15
N MET A 476 11.15 -10.95 -6.93
CA MET A 476 10.62 -9.67 -6.49
C MET A 476 10.18 -8.91 -7.74
N PRO A 477 8.86 -8.65 -7.92
CA PRO A 477 8.42 -7.94 -9.11
C PRO A 477 9.16 -6.60 -9.18
N PRO A 478 9.65 -6.17 -10.35
CA PRO A 478 10.02 -4.78 -10.50
C PRO A 478 8.79 -3.96 -10.14
N ILE A 479 8.98 -2.85 -9.42
CA ILE A 479 7.91 -1.86 -9.19
C ILE A 479 7.52 -1.33 -10.58
N SER A 480 6.55 -1.99 -11.23
CA SER A 480 5.82 -1.42 -12.33
C SER A 480 4.88 -0.39 -11.73
N LYS A 481 5.17 0.89 -12.00
CA LYS A 481 4.14 1.92 -11.86
C LYS A 481 2.98 1.48 -12.75
N GLU A 482 1.83 1.27 -12.11
CA GLU A 482 0.55 0.86 -12.69
C GLU A 482 0.50 -0.63 -13.07
N ASP A 483 -0.30 -1.40 -12.33
CA ASP A 483 -1.35 -2.29 -12.85
C ASP A 483 -2.20 -2.80 -11.67
N ASP A 484 -3.53 -2.66 -11.81
CA ASP A 484 -4.54 -3.15 -10.88
C ASP A 484 -5.22 -4.36 -11.53
N TYR A 485 -5.15 -5.53 -10.90
CA TYR A 485 -6.22 -6.53 -10.74
C TYR A 485 -5.63 -7.71 -9.93
N ASP A 486 -6.35 -8.12 -8.89
CA ASP A 486 -6.04 -9.17 -7.89
C ASP A 486 -5.11 -8.82 -6.70
N GLN A 487 -4.91 -7.55 -6.38
CA GLN A 487 -4.21 -7.15 -5.13
C GLN A 487 -5.12 -6.96 -3.91
N THR A 488 -6.40 -7.33 -3.97
CA THR A 488 -7.25 -7.45 -2.77
C THR A 488 -7.01 -8.76 -2.00
N LEU A 489 -6.23 -9.70 -2.56
CA LEU A 489 -5.88 -10.97 -1.91
C LEU A 489 -4.44 -11.06 -1.41
N LEU A 490 -3.62 -10.02 -1.62
CA LEU A 490 -2.21 -9.96 -1.22
C LEU A 490 -1.85 -8.70 -0.40
N GLN A 491 -2.86 -7.98 0.07
CA GLN A 491 -2.70 -6.87 1.03
C GLN A 491 -2.52 -7.34 2.49
N GLY A 492 -2.16 -8.62 2.68
CA GLY A 492 -1.71 -9.18 3.95
C GLY A 492 -0.19 -9.21 4.00
N THR A 493 0.40 -8.08 4.37
CA THR A 493 1.81 -7.91 4.77
C THR A 493 2.87 -7.99 3.65
N ASP A 494 3.62 -6.90 3.42
CA ASP A 494 4.93 -6.97 2.71
C ASP A 494 5.90 -7.97 3.39
N ALA A 495 5.67 -8.33 4.66
CA ALA A 495 6.37 -9.40 5.38
C ALA A 495 6.02 -10.79 4.84
N GLY A 496 4.73 -11.05 4.57
CA GLY A 496 4.21 -12.30 4.01
C GLY A 496 4.71 -12.61 2.61
N GLN A 497 5.07 -11.60 1.81
CA GLN A 497 5.71 -11.81 0.51
C GLN A 497 7.19 -12.21 0.64
N ALA A 498 7.89 -11.80 1.70
CA ALA A 498 9.26 -12.22 1.95
C ALA A 498 9.31 -13.65 2.53
N VAL A 499 8.36 -13.98 3.41
CA VAL A 499 8.23 -15.28 4.10
C VAL A 499 8.28 -16.46 3.14
N GLN A 500 7.64 -16.35 1.96
CA GLN A 500 7.56 -17.44 0.97
C GLN A 500 8.93 -17.87 0.41
N PHE A 501 9.98 -17.07 0.60
CA PHE A 501 11.33 -17.38 0.12
C PHE A 501 12.17 -18.14 1.14
N PHE A 502 11.71 -18.25 2.39
CA PHE A 502 12.42 -18.94 3.47
C PHE A 502 11.89 -20.37 3.63
N ASP A 503 12.77 -21.31 3.97
CA ASP A 503 12.42 -22.73 4.04
C ASP A 503 11.87 -23.09 5.42
N ASN A 504 12.54 -22.66 6.50
CA ASN A 504 12.11 -22.92 7.88
C ASN A 504 11.48 -21.67 8.52
N VAL A 505 10.14 -21.57 8.43
CA VAL A 505 9.36 -20.40 8.84
C VAL A 505 8.47 -20.74 10.04
N ILE A 506 8.49 -19.88 11.05
CA ILE A 506 7.53 -19.93 12.16
C ILE A 506 6.89 -18.56 12.42
N GLY A 507 5.81 -18.57 13.19
CA GLY A 507 5.31 -17.40 13.88
C GLY A 507 5.45 -17.59 15.39
N VAL A 508 5.64 -16.51 16.12
CA VAL A 508 5.59 -16.52 17.60
C VAL A 508 4.44 -15.66 18.04
N SER A 509 3.50 -16.26 18.79
CA SER A 509 2.40 -15.53 19.42
C SER A 509 2.92 -14.83 20.66
N ILE A 510 3.22 -13.53 20.56
CA ILE A 510 3.68 -12.70 21.66
C ILE A 510 2.49 -12.15 22.48
N PRO A 511 2.72 -11.76 23.75
CA PRO A 511 1.72 -11.06 24.54
C PRO A 511 1.33 -9.70 23.93
N GLU A 512 0.07 -9.29 24.10
CA GLU A 512 -0.46 -7.99 23.64
C GLU A 512 0.34 -6.81 24.20
N SER A 513 0.94 -6.95 25.38
CA SER A 513 1.80 -5.92 25.98
C SER A 513 3.03 -5.56 25.12
N ARG A 514 3.39 -6.40 24.14
CA ARG A 514 4.50 -6.15 23.20
C ARG A 514 4.05 -5.54 21.86
N PHE A 515 2.77 -5.25 21.72
CA PHE A 515 2.19 -4.64 20.54
C PHE A 515 1.44 -3.37 20.91
N VAL A 516 2.18 -2.25 20.94
CA VAL A 516 1.65 -0.92 21.24
C VAL A 516 1.97 0.00 20.05
N PRO A 517 1.09 0.04 19.04
CA PRO A 517 1.30 0.87 17.85
C PRO A 517 1.12 2.37 18.17
N LEU A 518 1.89 3.22 17.48
CA LEU A 518 1.87 4.67 17.57
C LEU A 518 1.57 5.28 16.20
N ASP A 519 0.30 5.55 15.95
CA ASP A 519 -0.16 6.14 14.69
C ASP A 519 -0.78 7.53 14.86
N THR A 520 -1.41 7.77 16.01
CA THR A 520 -2.17 8.98 16.31
C THR A 520 -1.72 9.63 17.62
N THR A 521 -2.14 10.88 17.84
CA THR A 521 -1.93 11.57 19.12
C THR A 521 -2.78 10.98 20.26
N SER A 522 -3.85 10.23 19.94
CA SER A 522 -4.56 9.42 20.94
C SER A 522 -3.67 8.32 21.51
N ASP A 523 -2.89 7.64 20.64
CA ASP A 523 -1.92 6.62 21.07
C ASP A 523 -0.78 7.26 21.89
N LEU A 524 -0.37 8.46 21.50
CA LEU A 524 0.62 9.23 22.24
C LEU A 524 0.12 9.60 23.64
N LEU A 525 -1.15 9.96 23.80
CA LEU A 525 -1.77 10.23 25.09
C LEU A 525 -1.73 8.99 26.00
N LEU A 526 -2.02 7.81 25.45
CA LEU A 526 -1.92 6.55 26.19
C LEU A 526 -0.50 6.34 26.73
N LEU A 527 0.50 6.49 25.86
CA LEU A 527 1.91 6.22 26.18
C LEU A 527 2.54 7.25 27.14
N GLN A 528 2.14 8.52 27.05
CA GLN A 528 2.66 9.61 27.88
C GLN A 528 1.97 9.71 29.26
N SER A 529 0.84 9.03 29.44
CA SER A 529 0.09 9.04 30.68
C SER A 529 0.71 8.14 31.76
N ASP A 530 0.14 8.19 32.97
CA ASP A 530 0.46 7.29 34.07
C ASP A 530 0.05 5.83 33.84
N LEU A 531 -0.51 5.50 32.68
CA LEU A 531 -0.83 4.14 32.26
C LEU A 531 0.42 3.30 31.97
N TYR A 532 1.47 3.93 31.45
CA TYR A 532 2.74 3.29 31.12
C TYR A 532 3.89 3.97 31.84
N THR A 533 4.90 3.18 32.17
CA THR A 533 6.19 3.63 32.68
C THR A 533 7.30 2.92 31.93
N SER A 534 8.49 3.50 31.86
CA SER A 534 9.65 2.84 31.25
C SER A 534 10.56 2.26 32.34
N ARG A 535 10.93 0.98 32.21
CA ARG A 535 11.97 0.34 33.02
C ARG A 535 12.96 -0.36 32.12
N GLU A 536 14.24 0.02 32.18
CA GLU A 536 15.30 -0.58 31.35
C GLU A 536 14.98 -0.53 29.84
N GLY A 537 14.26 0.52 29.40
CA GLY A 537 13.83 0.69 28.02
C GLY A 537 12.62 -0.17 27.61
N VAL A 538 12.04 -0.94 28.54
CA VAL A 538 10.82 -1.72 28.33
C VAL A 538 9.63 -0.98 28.90
N LEU A 539 8.56 -0.85 28.11
CA LEU A 539 7.30 -0.31 28.58
C LEU A 539 6.64 -1.28 29.58
N ALA A 540 6.44 -0.80 30.79
CA ALA A 540 5.75 -1.50 31.87
C ALA A 540 4.42 -0.81 32.14
N ARG A 541 3.33 -1.58 32.02
CA ARG A 541 1.98 -1.11 32.33
C ARG A 541 1.81 -0.91 33.84
N ASN A 542 1.10 0.14 34.22
CA ASN A 542 0.90 0.48 35.63
C ASN A 542 0.09 -0.62 36.35
N PRO A 543 0.62 -1.21 37.43
CA PRO A 543 -0.05 -2.27 38.18
C PRO A 543 -1.34 -1.80 38.88
N ALA A 544 -1.55 -0.49 39.03
CA ALA A 544 -2.79 0.06 39.58
C ALA A 544 -3.99 -0.12 38.63
N ARG A 545 -3.76 -0.39 37.33
CA ARG A 545 -4.85 -0.68 36.39
C ARG A 545 -5.25 -2.15 36.50
N THR A 546 -6.50 -2.38 36.91
CA THR A 546 -7.07 -3.72 37.05
C THR A 546 -7.50 -4.33 35.72
N ASP A 547 -7.94 -3.52 34.76
CA ASP A 547 -8.43 -4.01 33.48
C ASP A 547 -7.30 -4.42 32.54
N ALA A 548 -7.43 -5.59 31.91
CA ALA A 548 -6.41 -6.09 30.98
C ALA A 548 -6.27 -5.22 29.71
N LEU A 549 -7.34 -4.50 29.32
CA LEU A 549 -7.40 -3.72 28.08
C LEU A 549 -7.04 -2.25 28.30
N ASN A 550 -6.42 -1.63 27.30
CA ASN A 550 -6.16 -0.19 27.25
C ASN A 550 -7.47 0.60 27.07
N PRO A 551 -7.57 1.84 27.59
CA PRO A 551 -8.73 2.67 27.35
C PRO A 551 -8.85 3.04 25.87
N VAL A 552 -10.08 3.19 25.40
CA VAL A 552 -10.34 3.68 24.03
C VAL A 552 -10.29 5.20 24.05
N ILE A 553 -9.28 5.77 23.38
CA ILE A 553 -9.09 7.23 23.30
C ILE A 553 -9.32 7.70 21.86
N ASP A 554 -10.21 8.68 21.72
CA ASP A 554 -10.56 9.28 20.45
C ASP A 554 -10.51 10.81 20.58
N LEU A 555 -9.38 11.39 20.20
CA LEU A 555 -9.18 12.83 20.15
C LEU A 555 -9.59 13.38 18.77
N GLY A 556 -10.30 14.50 18.78
CA GLY A 556 -10.77 15.18 17.58
C GLY A 556 -9.65 15.75 16.71
N PRO A 557 -9.99 16.26 15.51
CA PRO A 557 -9.01 16.82 14.56
C PRO A 557 -8.19 17.98 15.16
N GLU A 558 -8.70 18.67 16.19
CA GLU A 558 -8.00 19.73 16.91
C GLU A 558 -6.74 19.26 17.65
N TYR A 559 -6.59 17.94 17.84
CA TYR A 559 -5.45 17.29 18.49
C TYR A 559 -4.57 16.52 17.51
N GLU A 560 -4.88 16.54 16.20
CA GLU A 560 -4.17 15.73 15.20
C GLU A 560 -2.67 16.07 15.14
N LYS A 561 -2.31 17.35 15.36
CA LYS A 561 -0.91 17.79 15.35
C LYS A 561 -0.32 17.78 16.76
N ILE A 562 0.93 17.32 16.89
CA ILE A 562 1.64 17.24 18.18
C ILE A 562 1.77 18.62 18.84
N ALA A 563 1.99 19.67 18.05
CA ALA A 563 2.07 21.03 18.59
C ALA A 563 0.76 21.44 19.27
N ASP A 564 -0.37 21.17 18.61
CA ASP A 564 -1.70 21.48 19.14
C ASP A 564 -2.03 20.60 20.35
N PHE A 565 -1.80 19.28 20.24
CA PHE A 565 -1.92 18.32 21.33
C PHE A 565 -1.16 18.78 22.58
N ARG A 566 0.14 19.10 22.46
CA ARG A 566 0.96 19.56 23.59
C ARG A 566 0.49 20.90 24.14
N SER A 567 0.03 21.81 23.30
CA SER A 567 -0.48 23.11 23.75
C SER A 567 -1.79 23.00 24.53
N ARG A 568 -2.63 22.01 24.17
CA ARG A 568 -3.96 21.80 24.75
C ARG A 568 -3.93 21.03 26.06
N PHE A 569 -2.85 20.32 26.38
CA PHE A 569 -2.65 19.67 27.67
C PHE A 569 -1.55 20.39 28.47
N LYS A 570 -1.94 21.15 29.50
CA LYS A 570 -0.97 21.79 30.42
C LYS A 570 -0.13 20.76 31.17
N SER A 571 -0.73 19.62 31.51
CA SER A 571 -0.05 18.38 31.86
C SER A 571 -0.85 17.20 31.34
N ILE A 572 -0.20 16.06 31.11
CA ILE A 572 -0.91 14.83 30.72
C ILE A 572 -1.81 14.39 31.88
N PRO A 573 -3.11 14.10 31.63
CA PRO A 573 -4.02 13.64 32.67
C PRO A 573 -3.69 12.22 33.15
N SER A 574 -4.08 11.92 34.39
CA SER A 574 -4.12 10.56 34.90
C SER A 574 -5.28 9.81 34.27
N ILE A 575 -5.00 8.65 33.67
CA ILE A 575 -6.00 7.83 32.95
C ILE A 575 -6.00 6.36 33.41
N VAL A 576 -5.32 6.02 34.50
CA VAL A 576 -5.26 4.64 35.02
C VAL A 576 -6.64 4.00 35.17
N GLY A 577 -7.62 4.77 35.64
CA GLY A 577 -9.01 4.33 35.83
C GLY A 577 -9.97 4.66 34.67
N LEU A 578 -9.45 5.04 33.49
CA LEU A 578 -10.25 5.38 32.32
C LEU A 578 -10.68 4.13 31.54
N ASP A 579 -11.91 4.12 31.04
CA ASP A 579 -12.43 3.12 30.10
C ASP A 579 -12.48 3.66 28.67
N SER A 580 -13.01 4.88 28.50
CA SER A 580 -13.02 5.56 27.21
C SER A 580 -12.96 7.08 27.35
N LEU A 581 -12.27 7.74 26.42
CA LEU A 581 -12.23 9.19 26.30
C LEU A 581 -12.57 9.62 24.87
N ILE A 582 -13.59 10.45 24.71
CA ILE A 582 -13.91 11.11 23.44
C ILE A 582 -13.80 12.62 23.64
N VAL A 583 -12.98 13.27 22.82
CA VAL A 583 -12.83 14.74 22.84
C VAL A 583 -13.11 15.30 21.45
N ARG A 584 -13.98 16.32 21.36
CA ARG A 584 -14.33 16.99 20.10
C ARG A 584 -14.40 18.51 20.27
N GLY A 585 -13.91 19.26 19.29
CA GLY A 585 -13.96 20.71 19.28
C GLY A 585 -12.83 21.37 20.10
N ASP A 586 -12.98 22.68 20.36
CA ASP A 586 -11.94 23.50 20.99
C ASP A 586 -11.88 23.32 22.52
N VAL A 587 -11.38 22.14 22.93
CA VAL A 587 -11.20 21.75 24.33
C VAL A 587 -9.75 21.97 24.76
N TRP A 588 -9.54 22.38 26.00
CA TRP A 588 -8.24 22.62 26.64
C TRP A 588 -8.23 22.03 28.05
N PHE A 589 -7.12 21.42 28.43
CA PHE A 589 -6.95 20.71 29.69
C PHE A 589 -5.93 21.44 30.58
N GLY A 590 -6.35 21.78 31.79
CA GLY A 590 -5.50 22.23 32.88
C GLY A 590 -4.52 21.17 33.39
N ALA A 591 -3.81 21.51 34.46
CA ALA A 591 -2.81 20.65 35.08
C ALA A 591 -3.45 19.65 36.06
N ASN A 592 -2.83 18.48 36.24
CA ASN A 592 -3.19 17.45 37.23
C ASN A 592 -4.64 16.95 37.14
N ILE A 593 -5.19 16.84 35.92
CA ILE A 593 -6.53 16.31 35.68
C ILE A 593 -6.53 14.78 35.84
N THR A 594 -7.62 14.23 36.38
CA THR A 594 -7.83 12.78 36.48
C THR A 594 -9.10 12.38 35.73
N LEU A 595 -9.00 11.40 34.84
CA LEU A 595 -10.12 10.90 34.04
C LEU A 595 -10.42 9.43 34.41
N LYS A 596 -11.69 9.11 34.65
CA LYS A 596 -12.14 7.77 35.07
C LYS A 596 -13.41 7.34 34.36
N GLY A 597 -13.55 6.03 34.13
CA GLY A 597 -14.72 5.44 33.48
C GLY A 597 -14.91 5.95 32.05
N HIS A 598 -16.14 6.28 31.68
CA HIS A 598 -16.48 6.80 30.35
C HIS A 598 -16.59 8.34 30.35
N VAL A 599 -15.66 9.02 29.68
CA VAL A 599 -15.63 10.49 29.61
C VAL A 599 -15.81 10.96 28.17
N THR A 600 -16.77 11.85 27.96
CA THR A 600 -17.01 12.49 26.66
C THR A 600 -17.02 14.00 26.84
N ILE A 601 -16.19 14.72 26.07
CA ILE A 601 -16.08 16.19 26.15
C ILE A 601 -16.26 16.76 24.75
N VAL A 602 -17.33 17.51 24.54
CA VAL A 602 -17.68 18.07 23.23
C VAL A 602 -17.88 19.57 23.34
N ALA A 603 -16.95 20.34 22.79
CA ALA A 603 -17.11 21.78 22.64
C ALA A 603 -17.97 22.08 21.40
N LYS A 604 -19.08 22.80 21.60
CA LYS A 604 -19.92 23.28 20.50
C LYS A 604 -19.14 24.24 19.59
N PRO A 605 -19.47 24.34 18.28
CA PRO A 605 -18.78 25.25 17.37
C PRO A 605 -18.74 26.69 17.88
N GLY A 606 -17.53 27.25 17.97
CA GLY A 606 -17.30 28.62 18.47
C GLY A 606 -17.22 28.76 19.99
N LEU A 607 -17.46 27.68 20.76
CA LEU A 607 -17.25 27.63 22.19
C LEU A 607 -15.85 27.04 22.48
N LYS A 608 -15.11 27.70 23.38
CA LYS A 608 -13.87 27.17 23.94
C LYS A 608 -14.17 26.58 25.32
N LEU A 609 -13.86 25.30 25.52
CA LEU A 609 -13.99 24.63 26.81
C LEU A 609 -12.62 24.48 27.47
N GLU A 610 -12.44 25.09 28.65
CA GLU A 610 -11.22 24.96 29.44
C GLU A 610 -11.52 24.15 30.71
N ILE A 611 -10.95 22.95 30.81
CA ILE A 611 -11.04 22.11 32.00
C ILE A 611 -10.07 22.66 33.06
N PRO A 612 -10.54 23.05 34.25
CA PRO A 612 -9.69 23.59 35.31
C PRO A 612 -8.64 22.61 35.83
N ASP A 613 -7.61 23.18 36.48
CA ASP A 613 -6.54 22.40 37.13
C ASP A 613 -7.11 21.52 38.27
N GLY A 614 -6.63 20.28 38.37
CA GLY A 614 -6.92 19.35 39.48
C GLY A 614 -8.28 18.66 39.43
N VAL A 615 -9.07 18.86 38.37
CA VAL A 615 -10.42 18.29 38.26
C VAL A 615 -10.38 16.77 38.05
N VAL A 616 -11.30 16.07 38.71
CA VAL A 616 -11.56 14.64 38.50
C VAL A 616 -12.86 14.51 37.71
N ILE A 617 -12.81 13.89 36.53
CA ILE A 617 -13.99 13.65 35.69
C ILE A 617 -14.21 12.14 35.62
N GLU A 618 -15.37 11.69 36.08
CA GLU A 618 -15.72 10.28 36.14
C GLU A 618 -17.11 10.04 35.56
N ASN A 619 -17.22 9.16 34.57
CA ASN A 619 -18.49 8.74 33.96
C ASN A 619 -19.40 9.90 33.53
N LYS A 620 -18.83 10.93 32.89
CA LYS A 620 -19.51 12.20 32.61
C LYS A 620 -19.38 12.62 31.15
N GLU A 621 -20.45 13.24 30.66
CA GLU A 621 -20.48 13.97 29.39
C GLU A 621 -20.45 15.48 29.69
N ILE A 622 -19.49 16.19 29.11
CA ILE A 622 -19.27 17.63 29.30
C ILE A 622 -19.50 18.33 27.97
N ASN A 623 -20.52 19.19 27.93
CA ASN A 623 -20.88 19.98 26.75
C ASN A 623 -20.80 21.50 27.01
N ASP A 624 -20.73 21.90 28.29
CA ASP A 624 -20.59 23.28 28.76
C ASP A 624 -19.68 23.35 30.00
N ILE A 625 -19.17 24.54 30.33
CA ILE A 625 -18.32 24.77 31.51
C ILE A 625 -19.11 24.51 32.81
N ALA A 626 -20.43 24.75 32.79
CA ALA A 626 -21.30 24.45 33.93
C ALA A 626 -21.28 22.96 34.32
N ASP A 627 -21.11 22.07 33.34
CA ASP A 627 -21.05 20.62 33.56
C ASP A 627 -19.78 20.19 34.31
N ILE A 628 -18.84 21.09 34.59
CA ILE A 628 -17.60 20.80 35.31
C ILE A 628 -17.74 21.05 36.82
N GLN A 629 -18.72 21.87 37.24
CA GLN A 629 -18.88 22.30 38.64
C GLN A 629 -19.91 21.50 39.44
N GLU A 630 -20.70 20.65 38.78
CA GLU A 630 -21.59 19.65 39.39
C GLU A 630 -20.89 18.30 39.58
#